data_AF-A0A357KSM8-F1
#
_entry.id   AF-A0A357KSM8-F1
#
_cell.length_a   1.000
_cell.length_b   1.000
_cell.length_c   1.000
_cell.angle_alpha   90.00
_cell.angle_beta   90.00
_cell.angle_gamma   90.00
#
_symmetry.space_group_name_H-M   'P 1'
#
loop_
_entity.id
_entity.type
_entity.pdbx_description
1 polymer ?
#
loop_
_entity_poly.entity_id
_entity_poly.type
_entity_poly.pdbx_seq_one_letter_code
_entity_poly.pdbx_strand_id
1 'polypeptide(L)'
;MANGEKVVPLAELVRVRRRAQEAEARAQALTERVAALERTVLEAREALDAVERRQRVDRALADADAIDLESARLLTEVALGGESDIEGAVADLRRRKPFLFRSRGVRAGPAPGGRAPQAAEGLIEAAEEAART
;
A
#
# COMPACT_ATOMS: atom_id res chain seq x y z
N MET A 1 -51.66 12.34 54.83
CA MET A 1 -51.65 10.89 54.51
C MET A 1 -52.89 10.58 53.69
N ALA A 2 -52.79 10.55 52.36
CA ALA A 2 -53.75 9.92 51.46
C ALA A 2 -53.06 9.84 50.09
N ASN A 3 -52.31 8.76 49.90
CA ASN A 3 -51.68 8.48 48.61
C ASN A 3 -52.82 8.15 47.65
N GLY A 4 -53.21 9.12 46.82
CA GLY A 4 -54.24 8.96 45.81
C GLY A 4 -53.75 7.97 44.76
N GLU A 5 -54.08 6.70 44.97
CA GLU A 5 -53.77 5.60 44.08
C GLU A 5 -54.48 5.85 42.74
N LYS A 6 -53.79 6.55 41.83
CA LYS A 6 -54.27 6.84 40.48
C LYS A 6 -54.37 5.50 39.75
N VAL A 7 -55.56 4.91 39.75
CA VAL A 7 -55.87 3.72 38.96
C VAL A 7 -55.70 4.09 37.48
N VAL A 8 -54.56 3.72 36.90
CA VAL A 8 -54.26 3.97 35.49
C VAL A 8 -55.18 3.08 34.66
N PRO A 9 -55.98 3.65 33.74
CA PRO A 9 -56.84 2.85 32.88
C PRO A 9 -56.04 1.83 32.06
N LEU A 10 -56.56 0.61 31.89
CA LEU A 10 -55.89 -0.47 31.13
C LEU A 10 -55.44 -0.02 29.73
N ALA A 11 -56.24 0.82 29.06
CA ALA A 11 -55.92 1.37 27.74
C ALA A 11 -54.69 2.30 27.73
N GLU A 12 -54.37 2.95 28.86
CA GLU A 12 -53.17 3.75 29.01
C GLU A 12 -51.94 2.86 29.28
N LEU A 13 -52.09 1.83 30.13
CA LEU A 13 -51.05 0.82 30.35
C LEU A 13 -50.65 0.11 29.05
N VAL A 14 -51.62 -0.27 28.21
CA VAL A 14 -51.37 -0.89 26.91
C VAL A 14 -50.60 0.06 25.98
N ARG A 15 -50.96 1.35 25.96
CA ARG A 15 -50.25 2.35 25.14
C ARG A 15 -48.83 2.59 25.61
N VAL A 16 -48.60 2.70 26.91
CA VAL A 16 -47.27 2.86 27.50
C VAL A 16 -46.42 1.62 27.23
N ARG A 17 -46.96 0.42 27.45
CA ARG A 17 -46.27 -0.84 27.15
C ARG A 17 -45.88 -0.95 25.68
N ARG A 18 -46.79 -0.63 24.77
CA ARG A 18 -46.52 -0.66 23.33
C ARG A 18 -45.40 0.32 22.96
N ARG A 19 -45.42 1.55 23.50
CA ARG A 19 -44.35 2.53 23.27
C ARG A 19 -43.01 2.06 23.83
N ALA A 20 -43.00 1.44 25.00
CA ALA A 20 -41.78 0.87 25.59
C ALA A 20 -41.22 -0.25 24.72
N GLN A 21 -42.06 -1.17 24.24
CA GLN A 21 -41.65 -2.25 23.32
C GLN A 21 -41.14 -1.71 21.98
N GLU A 22 -41.80 -0.70 21.40
CA GLU A 22 -41.33 -0.04 20.18
C GLU A 22 -39.98 0.66 20.41
N ALA A 23 -39.77 1.28 21.57
CA ALA A 23 -38.51 1.91 21.93
C ALA A 23 -37.40 0.88 22.14
N GLU A 24 -37.68 -0.23 22.83
CA GLU A 24 -36.75 -1.36 23.01
C GLU A 24 -36.34 -1.96 21.66
N ALA A 25 -37.30 -2.22 20.78
CA ALA A 25 -37.02 -2.74 19.44
C ALA A 25 -36.14 -1.78 18.61
N ARG A 26 -36.39 -0.46 18.70
CA ARG A 26 -35.55 0.55 18.04
C ARG A 26 -34.15 0.60 18.66
N ALA A 27 -34.04 0.51 19.98
CA ALA A 27 -32.75 0.51 20.68
C ALA A 27 -31.92 -0.73 20.32
N GLN A 28 -32.56 -1.89 20.20
CA GLN A 28 -31.91 -3.13 19.73
C GLN A 28 -31.43 -2.98 18.29
N ALA A 29 -32.29 -2.52 17.38
CA ALA A 29 -31.92 -2.31 15.97
C ALA A 29 -30.78 -1.28 15.80
N LEU A 30 -30.76 -0.21 16.60
CA LEU A 30 -29.67 0.75 16.60
C LEU A 30 -28.37 0.15 17.15
N THR A 31 -28.44 -0.62 18.23
CA THR A 31 -27.27 -1.32 18.80
C THR A 31 -26.66 -2.28 17.78
N GLU A 32 -27.48 -3.08 17.10
CA GLU A 32 -27.03 -3.99 16.05
C GLU A 32 -26.39 -3.24 14.88
N ARG A 33 -26.97 -2.10 14.49
CA ARG A 33 -26.43 -1.26 13.42
C ARG A 33 -25.09 -0.63 13.81
N VAL A 34 -24.93 -0.17 15.05
CA VAL A 34 -23.66 0.36 15.56
C VAL A 34 -22.61 -0.75 15.53
N ALA A 35 -22.91 -1.94 16.05
CA ALA A 35 -21.98 -3.07 16.02
C ALA A 35 -21.60 -3.52 14.60
N ALA A 36 -22.53 -3.42 13.64
CA ALA A 36 -22.22 -3.67 12.23
C ALA A 36 -21.28 -2.60 11.65
N LEU A 37 -21.56 -1.33 11.90
CA LEU A 37 -20.73 -0.22 11.42
C LEU A 37 -19.33 -0.24 12.03
N GLU A 38 -19.21 -0.54 13.33
CA GLU A 38 -17.91 -0.68 14.01
C GLU A 38 -17.05 -1.78 13.38
N ARG A 39 -17.65 -2.93 13.04
CA ARG A 39 -16.95 -3.99 12.31
C ARG A 39 -16.51 -3.54 10.93
N THR A 40 -17.38 -2.89 10.15
CA THR A 40 -17.01 -2.36 8.83
C THR A 40 -15.90 -1.32 8.92
N VAL A 41 -15.91 -0.46 9.94
CA VAL A 41 -14.84 0.52 10.15
C VAL A 41 -13.52 -0.17 10.49
N LEU A 42 -13.53 -1.22 11.31
CA LEU A 42 -12.34 -2.00 11.63
C LEU A 42 -11.77 -2.66 10.37
N GLU A 43 -12.60 -3.38 9.61
CA GLU A 43 -12.22 -4.05 8.37
C GLU A 43 -11.65 -3.05 7.33
N ALA A 44 -12.28 -1.88 7.19
CA ALA A 44 -11.81 -0.85 6.28
C ALA A 44 -10.47 -0.26 6.71
N ARG A 45 -10.23 -0.09 8.02
CA ARG A 45 -8.94 0.38 8.55
C ARG A 45 -7.83 -0.64 8.32
N GLU A 46 -8.08 -1.92 8.59
CA GLU A 46 -7.12 -2.99 8.33
C GLU A 46 -6.76 -3.08 6.84
N ALA A 47 -7.76 -2.95 5.96
CA ALA A 47 -7.54 -2.93 4.52
C ALA A 47 -6.71 -1.71 4.08
N LEU A 48 -6.99 -0.53 4.63
CA LEU A 48 -6.24 0.69 4.35
C LEU A 48 -4.78 0.55 4.82
N ASP A 49 -4.57 0.09 6.05
CA ASP A 49 -3.23 -0.11 6.62
C ASP A 49 -2.40 -1.10 5.78
N ALA A 50 -3.03 -2.18 5.29
CA ALA A 50 -2.40 -3.14 4.41
C ALA A 50 -1.98 -2.51 3.06
N VAL A 51 -2.87 -1.71 2.45
CA VAL A 51 -2.58 -1.00 1.19
C VAL A 51 -1.48 0.04 1.38
N GLU A 52 -1.53 0.84 2.44
CA GLU A 52 -0.51 1.84 2.74
C GLU A 52 0.84 1.20 3.01
N ARG A 53 0.87 0.11 3.78
CA ARG A 53 2.10 -0.66 4.03
C ARG A 53 2.69 -1.17 2.73
N ARG A 54 1.87 -1.77 1.86
CA ARG A 54 2.30 -2.23 0.54
C ARG A 54 2.89 -1.09 -0.29
N GLN A 55 2.22 0.06 -0.33
CA GLN A 55 2.73 1.24 -1.05
C GLN A 55 4.06 1.74 -0.51
N ARG A 56 4.26 1.73 0.82
CA ARG A 56 5.56 2.11 1.43
C ARG A 56 6.67 1.16 0.99
N VAL A 57 6.41 -0.16 1.01
CA VAL A 57 7.36 -1.17 0.52
C VAL A 57 7.68 -0.98 -0.96
N ASP A 58 6.66 -0.80 -1.80
CA ASP A 58 6.84 -0.61 -3.25
C ASP A 58 7.67 0.65 -3.54
N ARG A 59 7.46 1.77 -2.81
CA ARG A 59 8.27 2.98 -2.93
C ARG A 59 9.72 2.76 -2.52
N ALA A 60 9.96 2.15 -1.37
CA ALA A 60 11.31 1.88 -0.88
C ALA A 60 12.11 0.97 -1.84
N LEU A 61 11.45 -0.03 -2.43
CA LEU A 61 12.06 -0.90 -3.43
C LEU A 61 12.35 -0.18 -4.75
N ALA A 62 11.43 0.69 -5.19
CA ALA A 62 11.65 1.52 -6.38
C ALA A 62 12.84 2.48 -6.17
N ASP A 63 12.91 3.14 -5.02
CA ASP A 63 14.03 4.03 -4.64
C ASP A 63 15.36 3.28 -4.52
N ALA A 64 15.31 1.98 -4.22
CA ALA A 64 16.48 1.10 -4.19
C ALA A 64 16.88 0.53 -5.57
N ASP A 65 16.19 0.93 -6.65
CA ASP A 65 16.36 0.43 -8.02
C ASP A 65 16.12 -1.10 -8.15
N ALA A 66 15.08 -1.63 -7.50
CA ALA A 66 14.67 -3.02 -7.69
C ALA A 66 14.29 -3.28 -9.16
N ILE A 67 14.85 -4.33 -9.76
CA ILE A 67 14.58 -4.73 -11.16
C ILE A 67 13.26 -5.51 -11.24
N ASP A 68 13.00 -6.34 -10.23
CA ASP A 68 11.76 -7.10 -10.07
C ASP A 68 11.10 -6.69 -8.75
N LEU A 69 10.15 -5.76 -8.85
CA LEU A 69 9.42 -5.23 -7.69
C LEU A 69 8.54 -6.28 -7.01
N GLU A 70 7.96 -7.21 -7.77
CA GLU A 70 7.05 -8.20 -7.20
C GLU A 70 7.81 -9.22 -6.35
N SER A 71 8.88 -9.80 -6.90
CA SER A 71 9.73 -10.73 -6.15
C SER A 71 10.40 -10.04 -4.96
N ALA A 72 10.88 -8.80 -5.14
CA ALA A 72 11.50 -8.05 -4.06
C ALA A 72 10.50 -7.69 -2.96
N ARG A 73 9.25 -7.33 -3.30
CA ARG A 73 8.19 -7.07 -2.32
C ARG A 73 7.88 -8.32 -1.51
N LEU A 74 7.63 -9.46 -2.15
CA LEU A 74 7.31 -10.70 -1.45
C LEU A 74 8.40 -11.08 -0.45
N LEU A 75 9.67 -10.95 -0.86
CA LEU A 75 10.81 -11.23 0.01
C LEU A 75 10.97 -10.21 1.15
N THR A 76 10.64 -8.94 0.89
CA THR A 76 10.66 -7.89 1.91
C THR A 76 9.55 -8.09 2.93
N GLU A 77 8.34 -8.44 2.49
CA GLU A 77 7.20 -8.72 3.37
C GLU A 77 7.48 -9.93 4.28
N VAL A 78 8.05 -11.00 3.73
CA VAL A 78 8.49 -12.17 4.50
C VAL A 78 9.59 -11.79 5.51
N ALA A 79 10.52 -10.92 5.13
CA ALA A 79 11.59 -10.48 6.02
C ALA A 79 11.11 -9.55 7.14
N LEU A 80 10.10 -8.71 6.87
CA LEU A 80 9.57 -7.77 7.86
C LEU A 80 8.82 -8.48 8.98
N GLY A 81 8.11 -9.59 8.72
CA GLY A 81 7.45 -10.37 9.79
C GLY A 81 6.48 -9.58 10.69
N GLY A 82 5.99 -8.40 10.24
CA GLY A 82 5.20 -7.46 11.04
C GLY A 82 5.95 -6.23 11.57
N GLU A 83 7.28 -6.21 11.49
CA GLU A 83 8.11 -5.06 11.82
C GLU A 83 7.88 -3.88 10.86
N SER A 84 8.26 -2.68 11.31
CA SER A 84 8.02 -1.41 10.61
C SER A 84 9.25 -0.85 9.90
N ASP A 85 10.44 -1.46 10.06
CA ASP A 85 11.67 -0.99 9.42
C ASP A 85 11.78 -1.52 7.98
N ILE A 86 10.99 -0.92 7.09
CA ILE A 86 10.97 -1.24 5.66
C ILE A 86 12.35 -0.98 5.06
N GLU A 87 13.02 0.09 5.48
CA GLU A 87 14.25 0.56 4.84
C GLU A 87 15.44 -0.34 5.22
N GLY A 88 15.49 -0.75 6.49
CA GLY A 88 16.40 -1.80 6.94
C GLY A 88 16.15 -3.12 6.21
N ALA A 89 14.90 -3.54 6.06
CA ALA A 89 14.56 -4.79 5.35
C ALA A 89 14.97 -4.74 3.86
N VAL A 90 14.78 -3.61 3.18
CA VAL A 90 15.21 -3.41 1.79
C VAL A 90 16.74 -3.39 1.68
N ALA A 91 17.44 -2.71 2.58
CA ALA A 91 18.90 -2.71 2.61
C ALA A 91 19.49 -4.12 2.84
N ASP A 92 18.88 -4.87 3.75
CA ASP A 92 19.21 -6.27 4.03
C ASP A 92 18.93 -7.19 2.83
N LEU A 93 17.81 -6.96 2.15
CA LEU A 93 17.49 -7.68 0.92
C LEU A 93 18.51 -7.38 -0.18
N ARG A 94 18.90 -6.12 -0.35
CA ARG A 94 19.92 -5.70 -1.32
C ARG A 94 21.29 -6.32 -1.04
N ARG A 95 21.68 -6.43 0.23
CA ARG A 95 22.92 -7.09 0.64
C ARG A 95 22.90 -8.59 0.34
N ARG A 96 21.79 -9.27 0.68
CA ARG A 96 21.69 -10.74 0.57
C ARG A 96 21.35 -11.23 -0.85
N LYS A 97 20.63 -10.41 -1.63
CA LYS A 97 20.14 -10.75 -2.97
C LYS A 97 20.37 -9.58 -3.95
N PRO A 98 21.64 -9.24 -4.23
CA PRO A 98 21.99 -8.08 -5.05
C PRO A 98 21.45 -8.17 -6.49
N PHE A 99 21.21 -9.37 -7.01
CA PHE A 99 20.66 -9.60 -8.35
C PHE A 99 19.22 -9.09 -8.54
N LEU A 100 18.48 -8.83 -7.45
CA LEU A 100 17.14 -8.23 -7.51
C LEU A 100 17.19 -6.71 -7.74
N PHE A 101 18.37 -6.11 -7.61
CA PHE A 101 18.57 -4.67 -7.70
C PHE A 101 19.48 -4.34 -8.87
N ARG A 102 19.30 -3.16 -9.44
CA ARG A 102 20.23 -2.65 -10.42
C ARG A 102 21.57 -2.45 -9.72
N SER A 103 22.56 -3.24 -10.13
CA SER A 103 23.93 -2.94 -9.78
C SER A 103 24.22 -1.55 -10.36
N ARG A 104 24.58 -0.60 -9.48
CA ARG A 104 25.29 0.61 -9.91
C ARG A 104 26.59 0.10 -10.51
N GLY A 105 26.55 -0.23 -11.79
CA GLY A 105 27.73 -0.58 -12.54
C GLY A 105 28.71 0.57 -12.34
N VAL A 106 29.86 0.27 -11.73
CA VAL A 106 31.09 0.94 -12.10
C VAL A 106 31.00 1.12 -13.60
N ARG A 107 30.96 2.38 -14.09
CA ARG A 107 30.94 2.68 -15.52
C ARG A 107 31.90 1.70 -16.15
N ALA A 108 31.41 0.84 -17.03
CA ALA A 108 32.25 -0.07 -17.77
C ALA A 108 33.27 0.82 -18.48
N GLY A 109 34.47 0.91 -17.91
CA GLY A 109 35.59 1.55 -18.56
C GLY A 109 35.77 0.87 -19.91
N PRO A 110 36.16 1.60 -20.96
CA PRO A 110 36.32 1.03 -22.28
C PRO A 110 37.13 -0.25 -22.17
N ALA A 111 36.58 -1.36 -22.66
CA ALA A 111 37.28 -2.63 -22.70
C ALA A 111 38.64 -2.43 -23.37
N PRO A 112 39.75 -2.90 -22.79
CA PRO A 112 41.06 -2.84 -23.44
C PRO A 112 41.01 -3.78 -24.63
N GLY A 113 40.69 -3.25 -25.81
CA GLY A 113 40.55 -4.01 -27.05
C GLY A 113 39.63 -3.38 -28.09
N GLY A 114 38.77 -2.43 -27.71
CA GLY A 114 37.96 -1.69 -28.68
C GLY A 114 38.74 -0.52 -29.30
N ARG A 115 39.46 -0.77 -30.39
CA ARG A 115 39.95 0.32 -31.27
C ARG A 115 38.72 1.13 -31.70
N ALA A 116 38.66 2.39 -31.30
CA ALA A 116 37.63 3.32 -31.78
C ALA A 116 37.68 3.35 -33.32
N PRO A 117 36.56 3.23 -34.04
CA PRO A 117 36.57 3.51 -35.45
C PRO A 117 36.80 5.01 -35.61
N GLN A 118 37.91 5.39 -36.24
CA GLN A 118 38.17 6.73 -36.80
C GLN A 118 37.21 6.98 -37.98
N ALA A 119 35.90 6.88 -37.74
CA ALA A 119 34.87 7.05 -38.77
C ALA A 119 34.65 8.52 -39.14
N ALA A 120 35.18 9.47 -38.38
CA ALA A 120 34.95 10.90 -38.61
C ALA A 120 35.88 11.51 -39.68
N GLU A 121 37.10 10.99 -39.89
CA GLU A 121 38.05 11.58 -40.86
C GLU A 121 37.82 11.06 -42.29
N GLY A 122 37.51 9.78 -42.47
CA GLY A 122 37.28 9.21 -43.81
C GLY A 122 35.98 9.68 -44.49
N LEU A 123 34.98 10.12 -43.70
CA LEU A 123 33.72 10.64 -44.23
C LEU A 123 33.87 12.06 -44.81
N ILE A 124 34.83 12.85 -44.29
CA ILE A 124 35.10 14.21 -44.78
C ILE A 124 35.90 14.14 -46.09
N GLU A 125 36.88 13.25 -46.17
CA GLU A 125 37.69 13.05 -47.38
C GLU A 125 36.85 12.53 -48.57
N ALA A 126 35.93 11.58 -48.31
CA ALA A 126 35.01 11.07 -49.33
C ALA A 126 33.99 12.13 -49.82
N ALA A 127 33.60 13.08 -48.95
CA ALA A 127 32.71 14.17 -49.31
C ALA A 127 33.40 15.23 -50.18
N GLU A 128 34.70 15.48 -49.94
CA GLU A 128 35.50 16.42 -50.74
C GLU A 128 35.92 15.88 -52.11
N GLU A 129 35.98 14.56 -52.28
CA GLU A 129 36.27 13.92 -53.56
C GLU A 129 35.05 13.96 -54.49
N ALA A 130 33.85 13.71 -53.96
CA ALA A 130 32.60 13.80 -54.72
C ALA A 130 32.24 15.22 -55.20
N ALA A 131 32.79 16.26 -54.54
CA ALA A 131 32.59 17.66 -54.95
C ALA A 131 33.52 18.12 -56.10
N ARG A 132 34.50 17.28 -56.49
CA ARG A 132 35.50 17.60 -57.55
C ARG A 132 35.25 16.90 -58.88
N THR A 133 34.29 15.98 -58.95
CA THR A 133 33.80 15.33 -60.18
C THR A 133 32.48 15.92 -60.62
#